data_AF-A0A2E5V5D8-F1
#
_entry.id   AF-A0A2E5V5D8-F1
#
_cell.length_a   1.000
_cell.length_b   1.000
_cell.length_c   1.000
_cell.angle_alpha   90.00
_cell.angle_beta   90.00
_cell.angle_gamma   90.00
#
_symmetry.space_group_name_H-M   'P 1'
#
loop_
_entity.id
_entity.type
_entity.pdbx_description
1 polymer ?
#
loop_
_entity_poly.entity_id
_entity_poly.type
_entity_poly.pdbx_seq_one_letter_code
_entity_poly.pdbx_strand_id
1 'polypeptide(L)'
;MPKLEASDLPTTVDVFGQEQAVIDLDYARQLDVHVWSDYPEVNDFVNRIYDQYIHGGIGSNSQDKQWHKKKKATLKVLLLSMYVNYLEDPKLLTGFSRTLSHYKAGSRYNKLHISRLIIEVQETLSEVGLINWVKGWKDPETGRARNTKLWPTETLAKEFEAAQINRLDLRLQIQSHNDMPRVGNRDLIVMHEQILDERKRPKQIPVEYKDTPTTHSMRDVLCA
;
A
#
# COMPACT_ATOMS: atom_id res chain seq x y z
N MET A 1 -2.08 3.47 25.79
CA MET A 1 -0.70 3.02 26.05
C MET A 1 0.26 4.19 25.88
N PRO A 2 1.39 4.26 26.60
CA PRO A 2 2.30 5.39 26.51
C PRO A 2 2.97 5.44 25.14
N LYS A 3 3.31 6.67 24.73
CA LYS A 3 3.82 7.05 23.42
C LYS A 3 5.31 6.69 23.36
N LEU A 4 5.70 5.71 22.56
CA LEU A 4 7.09 5.39 22.31
C LEU A 4 7.70 6.47 21.39
N GLU A 5 8.60 7.29 21.91
CA GLU A 5 9.44 8.17 21.09
C GLU A 5 10.61 7.36 20.53
N ALA A 6 11.24 7.82 19.43
CA ALA A 6 12.30 7.07 18.74
C ALA A 6 13.55 6.79 19.62
N SER A 7 13.70 7.51 20.74
CA SER A 7 14.73 7.30 21.77
C SER A 7 14.43 6.16 22.74
N ASP A 8 13.19 5.67 22.77
CA ASP A 8 12.68 4.74 23.78
C ASP A 8 12.52 3.31 23.23
N LEU A 9 13.01 3.05 22.01
CA LEU A 9 13.08 1.69 21.48
C LEU A 9 14.06 0.89 22.35
N PRO A 10 13.60 -0.11 23.11
CA PRO A 10 14.51 -0.90 23.89
C PRO A 10 15.41 -1.67 22.92
N THR A 11 16.72 -1.52 23.08
CA THR A 11 17.66 -2.57 22.68
C THR A 11 17.32 -3.78 23.54
N THR A 12 16.32 -4.55 23.09
CA THR A 12 15.80 -5.69 23.85
C THR A 12 16.67 -6.87 23.48
N VAL A 13 17.63 -7.15 24.36
CA VAL A 13 18.36 -8.42 24.36
C VAL A 13 17.45 -9.44 25.03
N ASP A 14 16.96 -10.42 24.26
CA ASP A 14 16.22 -11.55 24.80
C ASP A 14 17.13 -12.43 25.68
N VAL A 15 16.52 -13.20 26.60
CA VAL A 15 17.19 -14.09 27.59
C VAL A 15 18.15 -15.11 26.94
N PHE A 16 18.09 -15.27 25.61
CA PHE A 16 18.92 -16.17 24.79
C PHE A 16 20.02 -15.48 23.97
N GLY A 17 20.26 -14.17 24.15
CA GLY A 17 21.37 -13.47 23.51
C GLY A 17 21.29 -13.37 21.98
N GLN A 18 20.09 -13.50 21.40
CA GLN A 18 19.86 -13.23 19.99
C GLN A 18 19.57 -11.73 19.80
N GLU A 19 20.32 -11.11 18.89
CA GLU A 19 20.18 -9.69 18.52
C GLU A 19 18.86 -9.50 17.76
N GLN A 20 17.86 -8.85 18.37
CA GLN A 20 16.68 -8.41 17.61
C GLN A 20 17.15 -7.45 16.52
N ALA A 21 16.70 -7.70 15.28
CA ALA A 21 17.09 -6.91 14.12
C ALA A 21 16.85 -5.43 14.38
N VAL A 22 17.92 -4.64 14.44
CA VAL A 22 17.86 -3.18 14.50
C VAL A 22 17.00 -2.71 13.31
N ILE A 23 15.80 -2.21 13.60
CA ILE A 23 14.88 -1.75 12.58
C ILE A 23 15.47 -0.50 11.93
N ASP A 24 15.91 -0.63 10.69
CA ASP A 24 16.39 0.51 9.91
C ASP A 24 15.20 1.38 9.47
N LEU A 25 15.02 2.50 10.18
CA LEU A 25 13.95 3.46 9.89
C LEU A 25 14.08 4.13 8.51
N ASP A 26 15.28 4.10 7.91
CA ASP A 26 15.54 4.64 6.58
C ASP A 26 15.22 3.63 5.47
N TYR A 27 15.15 2.34 5.79
CA TYR A 27 14.70 1.27 4.88
C TYR A 27 13.17 1.18 4.81
N ALA A 28 12.57 2.17 4.14
CA ALA A 28 11.13 2.34 4.12
C ALA A 28 10.60 2.87 2.79
N ARG A 29 9.46 2.34 2.35
CA ARG A 29 8.74 2.81 1.17
C ARG A 29 7.52 3.64 1.56
N GLN A 30 7.23 4.68 0.78
CA GLN A 30 6.01 5.46 1.00
C GLN A 30 4.77 4.64 0.62
N LEU A 31 3.68 4.81 1.39
CA LEU A 31 2.39 4.18 1.16
C LEU A 31 1.98 4.29 -0.31
N ASP A 32 1.67 3.15 -0.90
CA ASP A 32 1.32 3.02 -2.30
C ASP A 32 -0.18 2.78 -2.48
N VAL A 33 -0.83 3.65 -3.24
CA VAL A 33 -2.25 3.53 -3.59
C VAL A 33 -2.50 2.80 -4.89
N HIS A 34 -1.45 2.63 -5.68
CA HIS A 34 -1.56 2.00 -6.99
C HIS A 34 -1.54 0.48 -6.89
N VAL A 35 -1.26 -0.07 -5.70
CA VAL A 35 -1.51 -1.47 -5.40
C VAL A 35 -2.98 -1.61 -5.02
N TRP A 36 -3.72 -2.26 -5.91
CA TRP A 36 -5.11 -2.62 -5.68
C TRP A 36 -5.32 -4.04 -6.21
N SER A 37 -6.35 -4.69 -5.71
CA SER A 37 -6.68 -6.05 -6.12
C SER A 37 -8.19 -6.17 -6.09
N ASP A 38 -8.78 -6.69 -7.15
CA ASP A 38 -10.21 -7.01 -7.22
C ASP A 38 -10.50 -8.48 -6.86
N TYR A 39 -9.45 -9.23 -6.57
CA TYR A 39 -9.54 -10.66 -6.30
C TYR A 39 -10.33 -10.92 -5.00
N PRO A 40 -11.26 -11.89 -5.01
CA PRO A 40 -12.08 -12.24 -3.84
C PRO A 40 -11.25 -12.55 -2.60
N GLU A 41 -10.12 -13.23 -2.75
CA GLU A 41 -9.23 -13.66 -1.66
C GLU A 41 -8.71 -12.45 -0.86
N VAL A 42 -8.30 -11.39 -1.56
CA VAL A 42 -7.85 -10.13 -0.92
C VAL A 42 -9.01 -9.44 -0.22
N ASN A 43 -10.18 -9.42 -0.85
CA ASN A 43 -11.36 -8.82 -0.23
C ASN A 43 -11.76 -9.56 1.04
N ASP A 44 -11.75 -10.90 1.04
CA ASP A 44 -12.11 -11.73 2.18
C ASP A 44 -11.11 -11.59 3.32
N PHE A 45 -9.81 -11.52 3.00
CA PHE A 45 -8.78 -11.18 3.98
C PHE A 45 -9.04 -9.84 4.67
N VAL A 46 -9.31 -8.79 3.89
CA VAL A 46 -9.61 -7.45 4.44
C VAL A 46 -10.92 -7.45 5.21
N ASN A 47 -11.95 -8.16 4.72
CA ASN A 47 -13.25 -8.29 5.38
C ASN A 47 -13.07 -8.91 6.76
N ARG A 48 -12.32 -10.01 6.85
CA ARG A 48 -12.05 -10.71 8.10
C ARG A 48 -11.36 -9.82 9.13
N ILE A 49 -10.30 -9.11 8.74
CA ILE A 49 -9.63 -8.15 9.65
C ILE A 49 -10.57 -7.01 10.04
N TYR A 50 -11.34 -6.49 9.10
CA TYR A 50 -12.27 -5.42 9.36
C TYR A 50 -13.35 -5.83 10.36
N ASP A 51 -13.96 -7.00 10.17
CA ASP A 51 -15.07 -7.51 10.98
C ASP A 51 -14.59 -7.89 12.39
N GLN A 52 -13.39 -8.47 12.50
CA GLN A 52 -12.82 -8.90 13.77
C GLN A 52 -12.33 -7.73 14.65
N TYR A 53 -11.75 -6.68 14.05
CA TYR A 53 -10.98 -5.68 14.80
C TYR A 53 -11.48 -4.24 14.67
N ILE A 54 -12.29 -3.93 13.66
CA ILE A 54 -12.74 -2.56 13.38
C ILE A 54 -14.27 -2.42 13.49
N HIS A 55 -15.02 -3.49 13.24
CA HIS A 55 -16.49 -3.47 13.20
C HIS A 55 -17.17 -3.53 14.57
N GLY A 56 -16.59 -2.87 15.57
CA GLY A 56 -17.21 -2.66 16.88
C GLY A 56 -18.23 -1.53 16.84
N GLY A 57 -19.45 -1.81 16.37
CA GLY A 57 -20.61 -0.91 16.50
C GLY A 57 -21.14 -0.37 15.18
N ILE A 58 -22.07 -1.11 14.55
CA ILE A 58 -22.86 -0.62 13.42
C ILE A 58 -23.98 0.27 13.95
N GLY A 59 -23.94 1.56 13.64
CA GLY A 59 -25.13 2.40 13.64
C GLY A 59 -25.98 2.11 12.39
N SER A 60 -27.31 2.07 12.53
CA SER A 60 -28.25 1.71 11.45
C SER A 60 -28.36 2.77 10.32
N ASN A 61 -27.64 3.88 10.38
CA ASN A 61 -27.87 5.03 9.51
C ASN A 61 -27.01 5.03 8.24
N SER A 62 -27.47 5.75 7.20
CA SER A 62 -26.82 5.81 5.88
C SER A 62 -25.43 6.47 5.90
N GLN A 63 -25.23 7.46 6.77
CA GLN A 63 -23.95 8.14 6.97
C GLN A 63 -22.91 7.19 7.56
N ASP A 64 -23.32 6.39 8.55
CA ASP A 64 -22.47 5.36 9.17
C ASP A 64 -22.00 4.38 8.10
N LYS A 65 -22.92 3.90 7.24
CA LYS A 65 -22.57 2.99 6.13
C LYS A 65 -21.53 3.59 5.17
N GLN A 66 -21.67 4.87 4.78
CA GLN A 66 -20.70 5.52 3.89
C GLN A 66 -19.33 5.69 4.57
N TRP A 67 -19.34 6.07 5.84
CA TRP A 67 -18.14 6.19 6.67
C TRP A 67 -17.39 4.85 6.77
N HIS A 68 -18.12 3.78 7.10
CA HIS A 68 -17.57 2.42 7.18
C HIS A 68 -16.98 1.96 5.84
N LYS A 69 -17.65 2.24 4.71
CA LYS A 69 -17.12 1.94 3.37
C LYS A 69 -15.79 2.64 3.10
N LYS A 70 -15.68 3.93 3.43
CA LYS A 70 -14.43 4.70 3.28
C LYS A 70 -13.33 4.17 4.19
N LYS A 71 -13.67 3.82 5.44
CA LYS A 71 -12.73 3.25 6.42
C LYS A 71 -12.20 1.90 5.95
N LYS A 72 -13.06 1.03 5.43
CA LYS A 72 -12.71 -0.27 4.85
C LYS A 72 -11.84 -0.15 3.61
N ALA A 73 -12.16 0.77 2.70
CA ALA A 73 -11.30 1.04 1.54
C ALA A 73 -9.91 1.54 1.97
N THR A 74 -9.84 2.39 2.98
CA THR A 74 -8.57 2.90 3.53
C THR A 74 -7.77 1.78 4.21
N LEU A 75 -8.44 0.90 4.96
CA LEU A 75 -7.84 -0.31 5.54
C LEU A 75 -7.24 -1.20 4.46
N LYS A 76 -7.98 -1.46 3.38
CA LYS A 76 -7.52 -2.27 2.25
C LYS A 76 -6.21 -1.72 1.67
N VAL A 77 -6.14 -0.41 1.42
CA VAL A 77 -4.94 0.25 0.89
C VAL A 77 -3.76 0.10 1.85
N LEU A 78 -3.98 0.30 3.15
CA LEU A 78 -2.90 0.17 4.15
C LEU A 78 -2.39 -1.27 4.24
N LEU A 79 -3.28 -2.25 4.36
CA LEU A 79 -2.93 -3.67 4.45
C LEU A 79 -2.21 -4.16 3.19
N LEU A 80 -2.72 -3.81 2.00
CA LEU A 80 -2.09 -4.18 0.74
C LEU A 80 -0.71 -3.55 0.57
N SER A 81 -0.57 -2.25 0.89
CA SER A 81 0.74 -1.61 0.81
C SER A 81 1.75 -2.25 1.77
N MET A 82 1.31 -2.67 2.96
CA MET A 82 2.17 -3.41 3.89
C MET A 82 2.51 -4.80 3.38
N TYR A 83 1.51 -5.52 2.84
CA TYR A 83 1.68 -6.88 2.34
C TYR A 83 2.67 -6.92 1.17
N VAL A 84 2.56 -6.00 0.21
CA VAL A 84 3.51 -5.90 -0.91
C VAL A 84 4.92 -5.65 -0.41
N ASN A 85 5.08 -4.73 0.55
CA ASN A 85 6.38 -4.43 1.11
C ASN A 85 6.96 -5.65 1.84
N TYR A 86 6.14 -6.35 2.62
CA TYR A 86 6.51 -7.57 3.32
C TYR A 86 6.90 -8.72 2.37
N LEU A 87 6.18 -8.88 1.25
CA LEU A 87 6.51 -9.87 0.22
C LEU A 87 7.83 -9.59 -0.50
N GLU A 88 8.23 -8.32 -0.62
CA GLU A 88 9.51 -7.95 -1.20
C GLU A 88 10.66 -8.13 -0.21
N ASP A 89 10.52 -7.60 1.00
CA ASP A 89 11.44 -7.81 2.11
C ASP A 89 10.67 -7.62 3.43
N PRO A 90 10.65 -8.61 4.35
CA PRO A 90 10.04 -8.48 5.66
C PRO A 90 10.53 -7.29 6.50
N LYS A 91 11.72 -6.76 6.22
CA LYS A 91 12.30 -5.58 6.89
C LYS A 91 11.83 -4.26 6.29
N LEU A 92 11.19 -4.26 5.12
CA LEU A 92 10.79 -3.04 4.43
C LEU A 92 9.58 -2.37 5.11
N LEU A 93 9.81 -1.19 5.66
CA LEU A 93 8.77 -0.46 6.39
C LEU A 93 7.85 0.30 5.44
N THR A 94 6.58 0.45 5.85
CA THR A 94 5.63 1.32 5.15
C THR A 94 5.61 2.71 5.78
N GLY A 95 5.63 3.77 4.96
CA GLY A 95 5.74 5.14 5.41
C GLY A 95 4.57 6.02 4.99
N PHE A 96 3.95 6.76 5.91
CA PHE A 96 3.00 7.82 5.55
C PHE A 96 3.10 9.02 6.50
N SER A 97 2.49 10.15 6.13
CA SER A 97 2.56 11.35 6.97
C SER A 97 1.30 11.50 7.79
N ARG A 98 1.43 11.72 9.11
CA ARG A 98 0.29 11.99 10.01
C ARG A 98 -0.10 13.47 10.09
N THR A 99 0.56 14.35 9.35
CA THR A 99 0.29 15.79 9.38
C THR A 99 -1.00 16.11 8.64
N LEU A 100 -1.96 16.76 9.31
CA LEU A 100 -3.28 17.05 8.77
C LEU A 100 -3.28 17.91 7.50
N SER A 101 -2.31 18.81 7.36
CA SER A 101 -2.16 19.65 6.17
C SER A 101 -1.92 18.84 4.89
N HIS A 102 -1.33 17.66 4.99
CA HIS A 102 -1.06 16.79 3.84
C HIS A 102 -2.30 16.09 3.29
N TYR A 103 -3.46 16.24 3.94
CA TYR A 103 -4.75 15.66 3.53
C TYR A 103 -5.77 16.72 3.06
N LYS A 104 -5.39 17.99 2.99
CA LYS A 104 -6.28 19.08 2.51
C LYS A 104 -6.61 18.92 1.03
N ALA A 105 -7.68 19.58 0.57
CA ALA A 105 -8.01 19.64 -0.85
C ALA A 105 -6.79 20.14 -1.67
N GLY A 106 -6.51 19.47 -2.80
CA GLY A 106 -5.35 19.77 -3.66
C GLY A 106 -4.00 19.20 -3.17
N SER A 107 -3.93 18.64 -1.96
CA SER A 107 -2.74 17.95 -1.45
C SER A 107 -2.46 16.62 -2.19
N ARG A 108 -1.25 16.08 -2.03
CA ARG A 108 -0.86 14.77 -2.58
C ARG A 108 -1.82 13.67 -2.14
N TYR A 109 -2.07 13.51 -0.85
CA TYR A 109 -2.93 12.41 -0.37
C TYR A 109 -4.36 12.56 -0.87
N ASN A 110 -4.88 13.78 -0.94
CA ASN A 110 -6.20 14.02 -1.52
C ASN A 110 -6.26 13.64 -3.03
N LYS A 111 -5.22 13.95 -3.81
CA LYS A 111 -5.10 13.53 -5.21
C LYS A 111 -5.03 12.01 -5.38
N LEU A 112 -4.45 11.33 -4.39
CA LEU A 112 -4.36 9.87 -4.34
C LEU A 112 -5.61 9.22 -3.69
N HIS A 113 -6.67 10.00 -3.44
CA HIS A 113 -7.89 9.57 -2.75
C HIS A 113 -7.65 8.94 -1.35
N ILE A 114 -6.53 9.26 -0.72
CA ILE A 114 -6.24 8.86 0.66
C ILE A 114 -6.84 9.89 1.60
N SER A 115 -7.79 9.44 2.42
CA SER A 115 -8.38 10.25 3.46
C SER A 115 -7.54 10.26 4.73
N ARG A 116 -7.75 11.27 5.58
CA ARG A 116 -7.21 11.35 6.95
C ARG A 116 -7.57 10.11 7.80
N LEU A 117 -8.63 9.38 7.42
CA LEU A 117 -9.06 8.12 8.04
C LEU A 117 -7.92 7.11 8.22
N ILE A 118 -6.87 7.18 7.39
CA ILE A 118 -5.73 6.29 7.52
C ILE A 118 -5.03 6.41 8.88
N ILE A 119 -5.04 7.59 9.49
CA ILE A 119 -4.49 7.81 10.83
C ILE A 119 -5.32 7.04 11.86
N GLU A 120 -6.65 7.16 11.78
CA GLU A 120 -7.57 6.47 12.69
C GLU A 120 -7.48 4.95 12.53
N VAL A 121 -7.43 4.45 11.28
CA VAL A 121 -7.24 3.03 10.99
C VAL A 121 -5.91 2.53 11.55
N GLN A 122 -4.83 3.29 11.37
CA GLN A 122 -3.51 2.95 11.91
C GLN A 122 -3.51 2.92 13.44
N GLU A 123 -4.19 3.84 14.10
CA GLU A 123 -4.32 3.84 15.57
C GLU A 123 -5.08 2.60 16.05
N THR A 124 -6.24 2.29 15.45
CA THR A 124 -7.03 1.09 15.80
C THR A 124 -6.23 -0.19 15.61
N LEU A 125 -5.52 -0.35 14.48
CA LEU A 125 -4.71 -1.55 14.23
C LEU A 125 -3.53 -1.68 15.21
N SER A 126 -2.97 -0.55 15.65
CA SER A 126 -1.89 -0.53 16.64
C SER A 126 -2.40 -0.88 18.04
N GLU A 127 -3.58 -0.39 18.42
CA GLU A 127 -4.21 -0.71 19.71
C GLU A 127 -4.55 -2.19 19.84
N VAL A 128 -4.95 -2.82 18.73
CA VAL A 128 -5.23 -4.25 18.63
C VAL A 128 -3.95 -5.09 18.61
N GLY A 129 -2.79 -4.50 18.33
CA GLY A 129 -1.50 -5.20 18.27
C GLY A 129 -1.21 -5.89 16.93
N LEU A 130 -1.90 -5.51 15.85
CA LEU A 130 -1.62 -6.02 14.49
C LEU A 130 -0.44 -5.31 13.83
N ILE A 131 -0.19 -4.05 14.20
CA ILE A 131 0.90 -3.25 13.62
C ILE A 131 1.71 -2.55 14.70
N ASN A 132 3.01 -2.45 14.44
CA ASN A 132 3.91 -1.57 15.15
C ASN A 132 4.17 -0.32 14.32
N TRP A 133 4.45 0.80 14.97
CA TRP A 133 4.74 2.05 14.28
C TRP A 133 5.64 2.97 15.09
N VAL A 134 6.39 3.81 14.37
CA VAL A 134 7.22 4.87 14.93
C VAL A 134 6.76 6.20 14.36
N LYS A 135 6.55 7.15 15.26
CA LYS A 135 6.08 8.48 14.90
C LYS A 135 7.14 9.23 14.09
N GLY A 136 6.69 9.82 12.99
CA GLY A 136 7.52 10.73 12.21
C GLY A 136 7.76 12.06 12.95
N TRP A 137 8.90 12.69 12.69
CA TRP A 137 9.29 13.97 13.26
C TRP A 137 9.61 14.98 12.17
N LYS A 138 9.58 16.26 12.54
CA LYS A 138 10.03 17.36 11.69
C LYS A 138 10.93 18.25 12.51
N ASP A 139 12.14 18.45 12.03
CA ASP A 139 13.09 19.41 12.56
C ASP A 139 12.65 20.84 12.20
N PRO A 140 12.42 21.72 13.18
CA PRO A 140 12.18 23.13 12.91
C PRO A 140 13.41 23.86 12.37
N GLU A 141 14.62 23.48 12.78
CA GLU A 141 15.86 24.20 12.48
C GLU A 141 16.43 23.80 11.11
N THR A 142 16.53 22.49 10.85
CA THR A 142 17.08 21.98 9.58
C THR A 142 16.02 21.81 8.49
N GLY A 143 14.73 21.89 8.85
CA GLY A 143 13.61 21.63 7.95
C GLY A 143 13.45 20.17 7.53
N ARG A 144 14.31 19.27 8.02
CA ARG A 144 14.23 17.83 7.72
C ARG A 144 12.97 17.23 8.32
N ALA A 145 12.32 16.34 7.59
CA ALA A 145 11.13 15.66 8.06
C ALA A 145 11.20 14.17 7.74
N ARG A 146 10.80 13.34 8.70
CA ARG A 146 10.60 11.91 8.51
C ARG A 146 9.12 11.59 8.62
N ASN A 147 8.65 10.76 7.68
CA ASN A 147 7.30 10.20 7.73
C ASN A 147 7.19 9.17 8.85
N THR A 148 5.97 8.94 9.30
CA THR A 148 5.64 7.85 10.23
C THR A 148 5.92 6.53 9.54
N LYS A 149 6.58 5.60 10.24
CA LYS A 149 6.92 4.27 9.75
C LYS A 149 6.07 3.23 10.46
N LEU A 150 5.68 2.18 9.75
CA LEU A 150 4.88 1.09 10.29
C LEU A 150 5.27 -0.24 9.65
N TRP A 151 5.10 -1.32 10.41
CA TRP A 151 5.40 -2.69 10.00
C TRP A 151 4.42 -3.66 10.69
N PRO A 152 4.17 -4.83 10.07
CA PRO A 152 3.29 -5.84 10.67
C PRO A 152 3.91 -6.40 11.96
N THR A 153 3.07 -6.73 12.95
CA THR A 153 3.49 -7.61 14.04
C THR A 153 3.51 -9.06 13.56
N GLU A 154 4.09 -9.96 14.36
CA GLU A 154 4.07 -11.40 14.06
C GLU A 154 2.66 -11.95 13.84
N THR A 155 1.66 -11.39 14.53
CA THR A 155 0.26 -11.79 14.34
C THR A 155 -0.22 -11.49 12.92
N LEU A 156 0.03 -10.27 12.44
CA LEU A 156 -0.37 -9.87 11.09
C LEU A 156 0.48 -10.57 10.01
N ALA A 157 1.76 -10.85 10.29
CA ALA A 157 2.61 -11.62 9.38
C ALA A 157 2.09 -13.05 9.17
N LYS A 158 1.67 -13.73 10.23
CA LYS A 158 1.01 -15.05 10.12
C LYS A 158 -0.28 -14.98 9.32
N GLU A 159 -1.04 -13.90 9.49
CA GLU A 159 -2.26 -13.67 8.72
C GLU A 159 -1.99 -13.42 7.23
N PHE A 160 -0.86 -12.77 6.91
CA PHE A 160 -0.39 -12.61 5.54
C PHE A 160 0.01 -13.94 4.90
N GLU A 161 0.75 -14.78 5.63
CA GLU A 161 1.12 -16.13 5.17
C GLU A 161 -0.12 -17.03 4.96
N ALA A 162 -1.08 -16.96 5.89
CA ALA A 162 -2.33 -17.72 5.82
C ALA A 162 -3.23 -17.28 4.65
N ALA A 163 -3.17 -16.00 4.25
CA ALA A 163 -4.00 -15.48 3.18
C ALA A 163 -3.59 -15.98 1.78
N GLN A 164 -2.37 -16.53 1.62
CA GLN A 164 -1.84 -17.08 0.35
C GLN A 164 -2.06 -16.17 -0.87
N ILE A 165 -2.11 -14.85 -0.70
CA ILE A 165 -2.35 -13.90 -1.79
C ILE A 165 -1.12 -13.92 -2.69
N ASN A 166 -1.23 -14.39 -3.93
CA ASN A 166 -0.08 -14.39 -4.82
C ASN A 166 0.26 -12.93 -5.19
N ARG A 167 1.55 -12.65 -5.36
CA ARG A 167 1.99 -11.33 -5.83
C ARG A 167 1.36 -10.95 -7.18
N LEU A 168 1.02 -11.95 -8.00
CA LEU A 168 0.34 -11.80 -9.28
C LEU A 168 -1.14 -11.38 -9.13
N ASP A 169 -1.74 -11.64 -7.97
CA ASP A 169 -3.11 -11.23 -7.64
C ASP A 169 -3.17 -9.74 -7.23
N LEU A 170 -2.02 -9.07 -7.17
CA LEU A 170 -1.90 -7.65 -6.90
C LEU A 170 -1.71 -6.91 -8.22
N ARG A 171 -2.77 -6.22 -8.66
CA ARG A 171 -2.73 -5.47 -9.91
C ARG A 171 -2.21 -4.06 -9.65
N LEU A 172 -1.41 -3.55 -10.57
CA LEU A 172 -1.14 -2.11 -10.62
C LEU A 172 -2.36 -1.40 -11.17
N GLN A 173 -2.72 -0.25 -10.60
CA GLN A 173 -3.80 0.58 -11.12
C GLN A 173 -3.35 1.21 -12.43
N ILE A 174 -3.65 0.52 -13.53
CA ILE A 174 -3.55 1.03 -14.89
C ILE A 174 -4.85 1.80 -15.17
N GLN A 175 -4.79 3.13 -15.13
CA GLN A 175 -5.87 3.98 -15.61
C GLN A 175 -5.71 4.17 -17.11
N SER A 176 -6.77 4.07 -17.92
CA SER A 176 -6.70 4.46 -19.33
C SER A 176 -7.07 5.95 -19.47
N HIS A 177 -6.28 6.70 -20.23
CA HIS A 177 -6.66 8.05 -20.69
C HIS A 177 -6.42 8.12 -22.19
N ASN A 178 -7.49 8.35 -22.97
CA ASN A 178 -7.46 8.35 -24.44
C ASN A 178 -6.89 7.04 -25.02
N ASP A 179 -7.37 5.89 -24.55
CA ASP A 179 -6.91 4.53 -24.92
C ASP A 179 -5.41 4.24 -24.65
N MET A 180 -4.70 5.16 -24.02
CA MET A 180 -3.34 4.95 -23.54
C MET A 180 -3.37 4.48 -22.09
N PRO A 181 -2.76 3.33 -21.76
CA PRO A 181 -2.60 2.93 -20.37
C PRO A 181 -1.66 3.93 -19.67
N ARG A 182 -2.05 4.38 -18.48
CA ARG A 182 -1.27 5.19 -17.53
C ARG A 182 -1.24 4.45 -16.20
N VAL A 183 -0.08 3.98 -15.74
CA VAL A 183 0.08 3.45 -14.37
C VAL A 183 0.46 4.62 -13.48
N GLY A 184 -0.50 5.38 -12.95
CA GLY A 184 -0.25 6.41 -11.94
C GLY A 184 1.04 7.25 -12.14
N ASN A 185 1.78 7.50 -11.07
CA ASN A 185 3.11 8.15 -11.08
C ASN A 185 4.26 7.18 -11.43
N ARG A 186 4.01 6.09 -12.15
CA ARG A 186 5.04 5.15 -12.59
C ARG A 186 5.17 5.23 -14.11
N ASP A 187 6.40 5.15 -14.59
CA ASP A 187 6.66 5.15 -16.01
C ASP A 187 6.20 3.82 -16.63
N LEU A 188 5.15 3.87 -17.45
CA LEU A 188 4.82 2.79 -18.37
C LEU A 188 5.68 2.94 -19.61
N ILE A 189 6.49 1.92 -19.90
CA ILE A 189 7.16 1.82 -21.18
C ILE A 189 6.18 1.16 -22.15
N VAL A 190 5.50 1.98 -22.94
CA VAL A 190 4.67 1.51 -24.05
C VAL A 190 5.51 1.52 -25.32
N MET A 191 5.56 0.40 -26.03
CA MET A 191 6.25 0.33 -27.32
C MET A 191 5.45 1.16 -28.34
N HIS A 192 6.10 2.15 -28.95
CA HIS A 192 5.51 2.98 -29.99
C HIS A 192 6.19 2.69 -31.32
N GLU A 193 5.39 2.63 -32.39
CA GLU A 193 5.88 2.63 -33.76
C GLU A 193 5.77 4.04 -34.34
N GLN A 194 6.78 4.45 -35.13
CA GLN A 194 6.75 5.71 -35.86
C GLN A 194 6.12 5.51 -37.22
N ILE A 195 4.93 6.07 -37.41
CA ILE A 195 4.20 6.01 -38.67
C ILE A 195 4.13 7.43 -39.26
N LEU A 196 4.27 7.56 -40.57
CA LEU A 196 4.10 8.83 -41.26
C LEU A 196 2.61 9.05 -41.57
N ASP A 197 2.06 10.19 -41.12
CA ASP A 197 0.74 10.64 -41.54
C ASP A 197 0.71 10.95 -43.05
N GLU A 198 -0.47 11.11 -43.62
CA GLU A 198 -0.70 11.51 -45.03
C GLU A 198 0.10 12.76 -45.47
N ARG A 199 0.47 13.62 -44.50
CA ARG A 199 1.29 14.84 -44.71
C ARG A 199 2.79 14.62 -44.48
N LYS A 200 3.27 13.37 -44.44
CA LYS A 200 4.66 12.96 -44.14
C LYS A 200 5.19 13.48 -42.80
N ARG A 201 4.31 13.66 -41.81
CA ARG A 201 4.72 14.03 -40.46
C ARG A 201 4.86 12.77 -39.60
N PRO A 202 5.92 12.65 -38.80
CA PRO A 202 6.08 11.50 -37.91
C PRO A 202 5.03 11.54 -36.79
N LYS A 203 4.33 10.43 -36.61
CA LYS A 203 3.36 10.20 -35.55
C LYS A 203 3.74 8.93 -34.80
N GLN A 204 3.72 9.00 -33.47
CA GLN A 204 3.94 7.84 -32.62
C GLN A 204 2.59 7.19 -32.31
N ILE A 205 2.45 5.91 -32.61
CA ILE A 205 1.24 5.13 -32.32
C ILE A 205 1.64 3.97 -31.41
N PRO A 206 0.91 3.71 -30.30
CA PRO A 206 1.17 2.55 -29.45
C PRO A 206 0.99 1.27 -30.27
N VAL A 207 1.95 0.35 -30.18
CA VAL A 207 1.83 -0.96 -30.81
C VAL A 207 0.86 -1.81 -30.00
N GLU A 208 -0.23 -2.24 -30.61
CA GLU A 208 -1.17 -3.17 -29.99
C GLU A 208 -0.51 -4.54 -29.81
N TYR A 209 -0.57 -5.08 -28.59
CA TYR A 209 0.00 -6.37 -28.29
C TYR A 209 -0.87 -7.49 -28.86
N LYS A 210 -0.27 -8.44 -29.58
CA LYS A 210 -0.92 -9.66 -30.06
C LYS A 210 -0.25 -10.87 -29.44
N ASP A 211 -1.05 -11.70 -28.75
CA ASP A 211 -0.57 -12.98 -28.21
C ASP A 211 -0.03 -13.85 -29.36
N THR A 212 1.12 -14.49 -29.13
CA THR A 212 1.70 -15.47 -30.06
C THR A 212 1.50 -16.89 -29.50
N PRO A 213 1.60 -17.96 -30.32
CA PRO A 213 1.58 -19.33 -29.81
C PRO A 213 2.60 -19.58 -28.70
N THR A 214 3.77 -18.94 -28.80
CA THR A 214 4.81 -18.97 -27.77
C THR A 214 4.36 -18.28 -26.47
N THR A 215 3.67 -17.14 -26.56
CA THR A 215 3.10 -16.45 -25.40
C THR A 215 2.10 -17.34 -24.65
N HIS A 216 1.24 -18.05 -25.40
CA HIS A 216 0.29 -19.00 -24.80
C HIS A 216 1.03 -20.11 -24.05
N SER A 217 2.05 -20.71 -24.67
CA SER A 217 2.87 -21.75 -24.02
C SER A 217 3.58 -21.26 -22.75
N MET A 218 4.10 -20.02 -22.75
CA MET A 218 4.72 -19.42 -21.55
C MET A 218 3.70 -19.17 -20.44
N ARG A 219 2.47 -18.76 -20.80
CA ARG A 219 1.38 -18.54 -19.84
C ARG A 219 0.99 -19.84 -19.15
N ASP A 220 0.91 -20.93 -19.91
CA ASP A 220 0.60 -22.25 -19.37
C ASP A 220 1.65 -22.75 -18.37
N VAL A 221 2.93 -22.41 -18.58
CA VAL A 221 4.02 -22.77 -17.65
C VAL A 221 4.00 -21.92 -16.36
N LEU A 222 3.58 -20.66 -16.44
CA LEU A 222 3.56 -19.74 -15.29
C LEU A 222 2.30 -19.87 -14.43
N CYS A 223 1.22 -20.41 -15.00
CA CYS A 223 -0.06 -20.60 -14.31
C CYS A 223 -0.31 -22.06 -13.87
N ALA A 224 0.66 -22.96 -14.05
CA ALA A 224 0.66 -24.34 -13.56
C ALA A 224 1.36 -24.44 -12.20
#